data_AF-A0A150MP06-F1
#
_entry.id   AF-A0A150MP06-F1
#
_cell.length_a   1.000
_cell.length_b   1.000
_cell.length_c   1.000
_cell.angle_alpha   90.00
_cell.angle_beta   90.00
_cell.angle_gamma   90.00
#
_symmetry.space_group_name_H-M   'P 1'
#
loop_
_entity.id
_entity.type
_entity.pdbx_description
1 polymer ?
#
loop_
_entity_poly.entity_id
_entity_poly.type
_entity_poly.pdbx_seq_one_letter_code
_entity_poly.pdbx_strand_id
1 'polypeptide(L)' 'MQPETAITGHGAPVSGEKLREGLAKLAREFDQIAMPDYGKYVQ' A
#
# COMPACT_ATOMS: atom_id res chain seq x y z
N MET A 1 0.95 -5.41 -13.16
CA MET A 1 -0.22 -6.25 -12.81
C MET A 1 -1.21 -5.39 -12.04
N GLN A 2 -2.52 -5.62 -12.19
CA GLN A 2 -3.58 -4.94 -11.43
C GLN A 2 -4.28 -5.99 -10.55
N PRO A 3 -3.92 -6.12 -9.28
CA PRO A 3 -4.47 -7.17 -8.42
C PRO A 3 -5.92 -6.86 -8.04
N GLU A 4 -6.77 -7.89 -8.02
CA GLU A 4 -8.17 -7.75 -7.61
C GLU A 4 -8.39 -7.99 -6.12
N THR A 5 -7.50 -8.73 -5.46
CA THR A 5 -7.55 -9.02 -4.01
C THR A 5 -6.14 -9.12 -3.45
N ALA A 6 -5.94 -8.58 -2.24
CA ALA A 6 -4.74 -8.69 -1.44
C ALA A 6 -5.07 -9.43 -0.14
N ILE A 7 -4.38 -10.53 0.11
CA ILE A 7 -4.48 -11.34 1.33
C ILE A 7 -3.21 -11.11 2.13
N THR A 8 -3.30 -10.31 3.18
CA THR A 8 -2.16 -9.95 4.03
C THR A 8 -2.01 -10.96 5.17
N GLY A 9 -0.78 -11.14 5.68
CA GLY A 9 -0.53 -12.04 6.82
C GLY A 9 -1.21 -11.62 8.13
N HIS A 10 -1.66 -10.36 8.19
CA HIS A 10 -2.45 -9.80 9.29
C HIS A 10 -3.61 -8.96 8.74
N GLY A 11 -4.76 -9.00 9.40
CA GLY A 11 -5.95 -8.23 9.01
C GLY A 11 -6.85 -8.94 8.00
N ALA A 12 -7.96 -8.28 7.65
CA ALA A 12 -8.91 -8.78 6.66
C ALA A 12 -8.40 -8.52 5.23
N PRO A 13 -8.72 -9.40 4.26
CA PRO A 13 -8.40 -9.17 2.86
C PRO A 13 -8.95 -7.82 2.35
N VAL A 14 -8.21 -7.19 1.44
CA VAL A 14 -8.63 -5.96 0.77
C VAL A 14 -8.80 -6.26 -0.71
N SER A 15 -9.93 -5.85 -1.30
CA SER A 15 -10.27 -6.18 -2.69
C SER A 15 -10.95 -5.03 -3.42
N GLY A 16 -11.10 -5.20 -4.73
CA GLY A 16 -11.86 -4.30 -5.60
C GLY A 16 -11.34 -2.85 -5.59
N GLU A 17 -12.28 -1.89 -5.62
CA GLU A 17 -11.93 -0.48 -5.75
C GLU A 17 -11.06 0.02 -4.59
N LYS A 18 -11.32 -0.44 -3.37
CA LYS A 18 -10.52 -0.07 -2.19
C LYS A 18 -9.05 -0.46 -2.36
N LEU A 19 -8.78 -1.66 -2.90
CA LEU A 19 -7.42 -2.09 -3.18
C LEU A 19 -6.79 -1.23 -4.29
N ARG A 20 -7.55 -0.99 -5.36
CA ARG A 20 -7.08 -0.26 -6.53
C ARG A 20 -6.74 1.20 -6.20
N GLU A 21 -7.63 1.91 -5.52
CA GLU A 21 -7.42 3.28 -5.07
C GLU A 21 -6.27 3.37 -4.06
N GLY A 22 -6.22 2.42 -3.11
CA GLY A 22 -5.16 2.36 -2.11
C GLY A 22 -3.78 2.18 -2.74
N LEU A 23 -3.62 1.25 -3.68
CA LEU A 23 -2.37 1.04 -4.41
C LEU A 23 -2.01 2.23 -5.30
N ALA A 24 -2.99 2.81 -5.99
CA ALA A 24 -2.76 3.98 -6.82
C ALA A 24 -2.32 5.19 -5.99
N LYS A 25 -2.91 5.38 -4.80
CA LYS A 25 -2.48 6.39 -3.83
C LYS A 25 -1.07 6.11 -3.33
N LEU A 26 -0.81 4.87 -2.88
CA LEU A 26 0.51 4.46 -2.38
C LEU A 26 1.61 4.69 -3.41
N ALA A 27 1.37 4.35 -4.69
CA ALA A 27 2.35 4.56 -5.74
C ALA A 27 2.64 6.05 -6.01
N ARG A 28 1.66 6.94 -5.83
CA ARG A 28 1.83 8.39 -6.03
C ARG A 28 2.41 9.11 -4.81
N GLU A 29 2.14 8.61 -3.60
CA GLU A 29 2.37 9.33 -2.34
C GLU A 29 3.29 8.55 -1.39
N PHE A 30 4.06 7.57 -1.89
CA PHE A 30 4.89 6.68 -1.07
C PHE A 30 5.76 7.44 -0.06
N ASP A 31 6.48 8.46 -0.53
CA ASP A 31 7.40 9.25 0.29
C ASP A 31 6.70 10.02 1.42
N GLN A 32 5.38 10.22 1.32
CA GLN A 32 4.59 10.94 2.32
C GLN A 32 3.87 10.00 3.29
N ILE A 33 3.46 8.80 2.83
CA ILE A 33 2.56 7.93 3.61
C ILE A 33 3.21 6.63 4.08
N ALA A 34 4.32 6.23 3.47
CA ALA A 34 4.98 4.94 3.72
C ALA A 34 6.44 5.09 4.20
N MET A 35 7.07 6.24 3.98
CA MET A 35 8.37 6.52 4.59
C MET A 35 8.22 6.90 6.06
N PRO A 36 9.10 6.39 6.94
CA PRO A 36 9.06 6.74 8.36
C PRO A 36 9.66 8.13 8.61
N ASP A 37 9.07 8.89 9.54
CA ASP A 37 9.58 10.21 9.96
C ASP A 37 10.98 10.12 10.59
N TYR A 38 11.27 9.00 11.26
CA TYR A 38 12.54 8.72 11.93
C TYR A 38 12.91 7.24 11.75
N GLY A 39 14.21 6.94 11.69
CA GLY A 39 14.72 5.60 11.42
C GLY A 39 15.21 5.46 9.97
N LYS A 40 15.45 4.22 9.52
CA LYS A 40 16.03 3.98 8.18
C LYS A 40 15.03 3.34 7.24
N TYR A 41 14.71 4.07 6.18
CA TYR A 41 14.33 3.51 4.89
C TYR A 41 15.61 3.22 4.09
N VAL A 42 15.68 2.06 3.45
CA VAL A 42 16.84 1.66 2.62
C VAL A 42 16.31 1.41 1.22
N GLN A 43 16.90 2.08 0.24
CA GLN A 43 16.55 1.98 -1.17
C GLN A 43 17.18 0.74 -1.82
#